data_AF-A0A1Y3Y5X3-F1
#
_entry.id   AF-A0A1Y3Y5X3-F1
#
_cell.length_a   1.000
_cell.length_b   1.000
_cell.length_c   1.000
_cell.angle_alpha   90.00
_cell.angle_beta   90.00
_cell.angle_gamma   90.00
#
_symmetry.space_group_name_H-M   'P 1'
#
loop_
_entity.id
_entity.type
_entity.pdbx_description
1 polymer ?
#
loop_
_entity_poly.entity_id
_entity_poly.type
_entity_poly.pdbx_seq_one_letter_code
_entity_poly.pdbx_strand_id
1 'polypeptide(L)'
;MGAKKKEMERLVKIFIGCIEQHENYELLYSKKLDCYLLLELNSYRKDVEAVGCYYEPKEFCQKMFEIIAQDAFALSEFEHDEPDEQEQAEMKRSLGIYTDQLPEYKFLADEVLEGYGVG
;
A
#
# COMPACT_ATOMS: atom_id res chain seq x y z
N MET A 1 -3.84 5.97 -23.28
CA MET A 1 -4.29 6.69 -22.06
C MET A 1 -5.49 6.05 -21.37
N GLY A 2 -6.52 5.55 -22.07
CA GLY A 2 -7.72 5.01 -21.41
C GLY A 2 -7.54 3.72 -20.58
N ALA A 3 -6.71 2.78 -21.02
CA ALA A 3 -6.53 1.50 -20.30
C ALA A 3 -5.83 1.68 -18.94
N LYS A 4 -4.76 2.47 -18.92
CA LYS A 4 -3.98 2.78 -17.72
C LYS A 4 -4.81 3.47 -16.64
N LYS A 5 -5.60 4.47 -17.02
CA LYS A 5 -6.50 5.17 -16.10
C LYS A 5 -7.58 4.24 -15.54
N LYS A 6 -8.19 3.40 -16.39
CA LYS A 6 -9.17 2.39 -15.94
C LYS A 6 -8.57 1.41 -14.95
N GLU A 7 -7.35 0.97 -15.20
CA GLU A 7 -6.64 0.06 -14.31
C GLU A 7 -6.33 0.73 -12.97
N MET A 8 -5.85 1.98 -13.00
CA MET A 8 -5.66 2.77 -11.78
C MET A 8 -6.96 2.93 -10.99
N GLU A 9 -8.08 3.28 -11.65
CA GLU A 9 -9.39 3.39 -11.00
C GLU A 9 -9.87 2.06 -10.42
N ARG A 10 -9.52 0.92 -11.02
CA ARG A 10 -9.78 -0.41 -10.46
C ARG A 10 -8.97 -0.65 -9.20
N LEU A 11 -7.66 -0.38 -9.23
CA LEU A 11 -6.79 -0.53 -8.05
C LEU A 11 -7.26 0.36 -6.91
N VAL A 12 -7.57 1.63 -7.20
CA VAL A 12 -8.08 2.57 -6.19
C VAL A 12 -9.35 2.04 -5.54
N LYS A 13 -10.29 1.47 -6.29
CA LYS A 13 -11.50 0.87 -5.70
C LYS A 13 -11.23 -0.31 -4.78
N ILE A 14 -10.21 -1.10 -5.07
CA ILE A 14 -9.82 -2.26 -4.25
C ILE A 14 -9.16 -1.78 -2.95
N PHE A 15 -8.29 -0.78 -3.04
CA PHE A 15 -7.48 -0.32 -1.91
C PHE A 15 -8.11 0.81 -1.09
N ILE A 16 -9.17 1.48 -1.57
CA ILE A 16 -9.74 2.65 -0.87
C ILE A 16 -10.17 2.30 0.56
N GLY A 17 -10.72 1.11 0.78
CA GLY A 17 -11.11 0.66 2.12
C GLY A 17 -9.92 0.49 3.07
N CYS A 18 -8.74 0.14 2.56
CA CYS A 18 -7.50 0.08 3.34
C CYS A 18 -7.06 1.48 3.75
N ILE A 19 -7.10 2.44 2.81
CA ILE A 19 -6.64 3.82 3.04
C ILE A 19 -7.59 4.55 3.99
N GLU A 20 -8.91 4.38 3.84
CA GLU A 20 -9.89 5.01 4.73
C GLU A 20 -9.81 4.52 6.19
N GLN A 21 -9.25 3.32 6.42
CA GLN A 21 -8.99 2.80 7.76
C GLN A 21 -7.71 3.36 8.40
N HIS A 22 -6.79 3.86 7.58
CA HIS A 22 -5.57 4.50 8.07
C HIS A 22 -5.82 5.94 8.50
N GLU A 23 -5.47 6.26 9.75
CA GLU A 23 -5.59 7.63 10.26
C GLU A 23 -4.62 8.64 9.62
N ASN A 24 -3.52 8.13 9.03
CA ASN A 24 -2.42 8.95 8.52
C ASN A 24 -2.37 9.01 6.99
N TYR A 25 -3.28 8.39 6.25
CA TYR A 25 -3.24 8.40 4.79
C TYR A 25 -4.50 9.01 4.17
N GLU A 26 -4.30 9.84 3.16
CA GLU A 26 -5.39 10.35 2.32
C GLU A 26 -5.03 10.17 0.83
N LEU A 27 -5.97 9.63 0.05
CA LEU A 27 -5.80 9.43 -1.38
C LEU A 27 -6.69 10.40 -2.17
N LEU A 28 -6.08 11.13 -3.10
CA LEU A 28 -6.80 12.10 -3.91
C LEU A 28 -6.31 12.12 -5.36
N TYR A 29 -7.21 12.42 -6.30
CA TYR A 29 -6.85 12.55 -7.71
C TYR A 29 -6.59 14.01 -8.09
N SER A 30 -5.38 14.30 -8.54
CA SER A 30 -5.00 15.62 -9.02
C SER A 30 -5.37 15.79 -10.49
N LYS A 31 -6.41 16.58 -10.78
CA LYS A 31 -6.79 16.92 -12.17
C LYS A 31 -5.71 17.70 -12.93
N LYS A 32 -4.82 18.41 -12.23
CA LYS A 32 -3.75 19.20 -12.84
C LYS A 32 -2.54 18.35 -13.21
N LEU A 33 -2.21 17.37 -12.36
CA LEU A 33 -1.10 16.44 -12.59
C LEU A 33 -1.55 15.16 -13.33
N ASP A 34 -2.86 14.93 -13.44
CA ASP A 34 -3.46 13.73 -14.03
C ASP A 34 -2.96 12.42 -13.37
N CYS A 35 -2.84 12.43 -12.04
CA CYS A 35 -2.35 11.31 -11.24
C CYS A 35 -3.04 11.21 -9.88
N TYR A 36 -2.91 10.06 -9.22
CA TYR A 36 -3.31 9.91 -7.83
C TYR A 36 -2.17 10.34 -6.91
N LEU A 37 -2.51 11.11 -5.89
CA LEU A 37 -1.64 11.56 -4.84
C LEU A 37 -2.01 10.80 -3.57
N LEU A 38 -1.04 10.10 -2.98
CA LEU A 38 -1.15 9.56 -1.64
C LEU A 38 -0.45 10.53 -0.69
N LEU A 39 -1.21 11.12 0.22
CA LEU A 39 -0.69 12.02 1.24
C LEU A 39 -0.49 11.23 2.53
N GLU A 40 0.69 11.37 3.12
CA GLU A 40 0.96 10.96 4.49
C GLU A 40 0.76 12.17 5.39
N LEU A 41 -0.18 12.06 6.33
CA LEU A 41 -0.69 13.13 7.17
C LEU A 41 -0.21 12.92 8.60
N ASN A 42 0.18 14.02 9.25
CA ASN A 42 0.40 14.02 10.68
C ASN A 42 -0.72 14.81 11.37
N SER A 43 -1.64 14.10 12.01
CA SER A 43 -2.79 14.70 12.69
C SER A 43 -2.40 15.60 13.87
N TYR A 44 -1.26 15.33 14.53
CA TYR A 44 -0.74 16.12 15.64
C TYR A 44 -0.16 17.46 15.19
N ARG A 45 0.66 17.45 14.13
CA ARG A 45 1.30 18.65 13.56
C ARG A 45 0.41 19.40 12.58
N LYS A 46 -0.65 18.75 12.08
CA LYS A 46 -1.61 19.27 11.10
C LYS A 46 -0.94 19.65 9.77
N ASP A 47 -0.04 18.80 9.30
CA ASP A 47 0.67 18.95 8.05
C ASP A 47 0.72 17.64 7.25
N VAL A 48 1.24 17.76 6.03
CA VAL A 48 1.50 16.64 5.13
C VAL A 48 2.99 16.32 5.26
N GLU A 49 3.31 15.15 5.80
CA GLU A 49 4.70 14.71 6.01
C GLU A 49 5.34 14.25 4.69
N ALA A 50 4.57 13.54 3.86
CA ALA A 50 5.04 13.06 2.57
C ALA A 50 3.93 13.05 1.52
N VAL A 51 4.34 13.12 0.25
CA VAL A 51 3.44 13.03 -0.91
C VAL A 51 4.01 12.08 -1.94
N GLY A 52 3.29 10.99 -2.23
CA GLY A 52 3.57 10.11 -3.36
C GLY A 52 2.71 10.48 -4.57
N CYS A 53 3.32 10.58 -5.75
CA CYS A 53 2.62 10.85 -7.01
C CYS A 53 2.63 9.60 -7.90
N TYR A 54 1.46 8.99 -8.09
CA TYR A 54 1.34 7.72 -8.78
C TYR A 54 0.76 7.91 -10.17
N TYR A 55 1.65 7.85 -11.15
CA TYR A 55 1.26 7.85 -12.54
C TYR A 55 1.00 6.43 -13.01
N GLU A 56 1.80 5.43 -12.62
CA GLU A 56 1.66 4.05 -13.07
C GLU A 56 0.88 3.16 -12.09
N PRO A 57 -0.07 2.32 -12.57
CA PRO A 57 -0.81 1.37 -11.73
C PRO A 57 0.11 0.44 -10.93
N LYS A 58 1.22 -0.02 -11.55
CA LYS A 58 2.20 -0.89 -10.90
C LYS A 58 2.82 -0.23 -9.66
N GLU A 59 3.24 1.03 -9.78
CA GLU A 59 3.84 1.80 -8.68
C GLU A 59 2.84 2.03 -7.55
N PHE A 60 1.59 2.34 -7.89
CA PHE A 60 0.53 2.49 -6.89
C PHE A 60 0.26 1.18 -6.15
N CYS A 61 0.10 0.07 -6.87
CA CYS A 61 -0.15 -1.24 -6.28
C CYS A 61 1.00 -1.67 -5.35
N GLN A 62 2.25 -1.46 -5.79
CA GLN A 62 3.42 -1.76 -4.98
C GLN A 62 3.40 -0.95 -3.68
N LYS A 63 3.14 0.38 -3.75
CA LYS A 63 3.06 1.20 -2.53
C LYS A 63 1.97 0.71 -1.58
N MET A 64 0.81 0.33 -2.11
CA MET A 64 -0.28 -0.18 -1.27
C MET A 64 0.14 -1.47 -0.54
N PHE A 65 0.84 -2.38 -1.22
CA PHE A 65 1.37 -3.58 -0.58
C PHE A 65 2.44 -3.26 0.46
N GLU A 66 3.32 -2.30 0.22
CA GLU A 66 4.30 -1.84 1.22
C GLU A 66 3.62 -1.33 2.49
N ILE A 67 2.56 -0.54 2.35
CA ILE A 67 1.79 -0.01 3.50
C ILE A 67 1.12 -1.16 4.26
N ILE A 68 0.45 -2.07 3.56
CA ILE A 68 -0.22 -3.22 4.18
C ILE A 68 0.78 -4.13 4.91
N ALA A 69 1.94 -4.36 4.31
CA ALA A 69 3.01 -5.16 4.90
C ALA A 69 3.61 -4.47 6.14
N GLN A 70 3.84 -3.16 6.06
CA GLN A 70 4.33 -2.35 7.17
C GLN A 70 3.35 -2.36 8.35
N ASP A 71 2.05 -2.27 8.08
CA ASP A 71 1.02 -2.35 9.12
C ASP A 71 0.98 -3.71 9.80
N ALA A 72 1.09 -4.79 9.03
CA ALA A 72 1.13 -6.14 9.57
C ALA A 72 2.42 -6.38 10.40
N PHE A 73 3.52 -5.73 10.03
CA PHE A 73 4.78 -5.78 10.79
C PHE A 73 4.72 -4.93 12.06
N ALA A 74 4.10 -3.75 12.01
CA ALA A 74 3.97 -2.85 13.16
C ALA A 74 2.96 -3.33 14.24
N LEU A 75 2.47 -4.57 14.14
CA LEU A 75 1.55 -5.17 15.12
C LEU A 75 2.25 -5.61 16.41
N SER A 76 3.56 -5.85 16.42
CA SER A 76 4.26 -6.23 17.66
C SER A 76 4.73 -5.00 18.46
N GLU A 77 4.68 -5.10 19.79
CA GLU A 77 5.15 -4.05 20.70
C GLU A 77 6.69 -4.02 20.83
N PHE A 78 7.42 -4.84 20.06
CA PHE A 78 8.87 -4.99 20.16
C PHE A 78 9.54 -4.46 18.89
N GLU A 79 10.43 -3.47 19.03
CA GLU A 79 11.28 -3.05 17.92
C GLU A 79 12.28 -4.18 17.59
N HIS A 80 12.13 -4.80 16.42
CA HIS A 80 13.13 -5.69 15.82
C HIS A 80 13.25 -5.41 14.32
N ASP A 81 14.39 -5.78 13.73
CA ASP A 81 14.72 -5.44 12.34
C ASP A 81 14.10 -6.40 11.30
N GLU A 82 13.66 -7.59 11.74
CA GLU A 82 13.09 -8.63 10.87
C GLU A 82 11.77 -9.15 11.47
N PRO A 83 10.76 -9.48 10.64
CA PRO A 83 9.49 -10.00 11.11
C PRO A 83 9.62 -11.41 11.72
N ASP A 84 8.99 -11.63 12.86
CA ASP A 84 8.87 -12.94 13.48
C ASP A 84 7.87 -13.86 12.73
N GLU A 85 7.78 -15.15 13.10
CA GLU A 85 6.89 -16.09 12.41
C GLU A 85 5.41 -15.65 12.40
N GLN A 86 4.96 -14.94 13.44
CA GLN A 86 3.59 -14.45 13.54
C GLN A 86 3.36 -13.27 12.60
N GLU A 87 4.27 -12.31 12.57
CA GLU A 87 4.21 -11.15 11.67
C GLU A 87 4.35 -11.58 10.22
N GLN A 88 5.26 -12.51 9.91
CA GLN A 88 5.38 -13.10 8.57
C GLN A 88 4.07 -13.74 8.11
N ALA A 89 3.40 -14.48 8.99
CA ALA A 89 2.11 -15.08 8.68
C ALA A 89 1.02 -14.02 8.45
N GLU A 90 1.00 -12.95 9.24
CA GLU A 90 0.03 -11.87 9.10
C GLU A 90 0.28 -11.01 7.86
N MET A 91 1.54 -10.72 7.52
CA MET A 91 1.92 -10.05 6.27
C MET A 91 1.45 -10.85 5.06
N LYS A 92 1.74 -12.16 5.02
CA LYS A 92 1.27 -13.07 3.95
C LYS A 92 -0.25 -13.11 3.87
N ARG A 93 -0.94 -13.17 5.01
CA ARG A 93 -2.40 -13.17 5.08
C ARG A 93 -3.00 -11.87 4.56
N SER A 94 -2.50 -10.74 5.04
CA SER A 94 -3.00 -9.41 4.69
C SER A 94 -2.79 -9.10 3.22
N LEU A 95 -1.60 -9.39 2.67
CA LEU A 95 -1.36 -9.28 1.22
C LEU A 95 -2.15 -10.31 0.40
N GLY A 96 -2.39 -11.51 0.94
CA GLY A 96 -3.21 -12.56 0.33
C GLY A 96 -4.61 -12.08 -0.08
N ILE A 97 -5.27 -11.32 0.78
CA ILE A 97 -6.63 -10.77 0.53
C ILE A 97 -6.68 -9.94 -0.75
N TYR A 98 -5.63 -9.20 -1.05
CA TYR A 98 -5.55 -8.34 -2.22
C TYR A 98 -4.99 -9.07 -3.44
N THR A 99 -3.99 -9.94 -3.27
CA THR A 99 -3.41 -10.72 -4.37
C THR A 99 -4.40 -11.74 -4.94
N ASP A 100 -5.37 -12.24 -4.17
CA ASP A 100 -6.48 -13.06 -4.68
C ASP A 100 -7.40 -12.28 -5.64
N GLN A 101 -7.55 -10.96 -5.45
CA GLN A 101 -8.33 -10.07 -6.33
C GLN A 101 -7.49 -9.51 -7.49
N LEU A 102 -6.17 -9.50 -7.32
CA LEU A 102 -5.17 -8.91 -8.20
C LEU A 102 -4.07 -9.93 -8.53
N PRO A 103 -4.40 -11.11 -9.08
CA PRO A 103 -3.41 -12.17 -9.32
C PRO A 103 -2.27 -11.72 -10.23
N GLU A 104 -2.54 -10.79 -11.15
CA GLU A 104 -1.55 -10.20 -12.04
C GLU A 104 -0.50 -9.31 -11.33
N TYR A 105 -0.77 -8.86 -10.10
CA TYR A 105 0.17 -8.10 -9.28
C TYR A 105 0.79 -8.92 -8.16
N LYS A 106 0.53 -10.23 -8.07
CA LYS A 106 1.05 -11.09 -7.00
C LYS A 106 2.58 -10.99 -6.86
N PHE A 107 3.29 -10.92 -7.98
CA PHE A 107 4.75 -10.78 -7.98
C PHE A 107 5.24 -9.53 -7.22
N LEU A 108 4.45 -8.44 -7.18
CA LEU A 108 4.79 -7.26 -6.38
C LEU A 108 4.67 -7.53 -4.88
N ALA A 109 3.67 -8.30 -4.46
CA ALA A 109 3.54 -8.69 -3.07
C ALA A 109 4.70 -9.60 -2.65
N ASP A 110 5.10 -10.52 -3.53
CA ASP A 110 6.26 -11.38 -3.32
C ASP A 110 7.55 -10.52 -3.21
N GLU A 111 7.76 -9.54 -4.10
CA GLU A 111 8.88 -8.58 -4.03
C GLU A 111 8.89 -7.77 -2.72
N VAL A 112 7.72 -7.35 -2.23
CA VAL A 112 7.60 -6.64 -0.94
C VAL A 112 7.97 -7.56 0.21
N LEU A 113 7.43 -8.79 0.26
CA LEU A 113 7.74 -9.77 1.30
C LEU A 113 9.23 -10.14 1.34
N GLU A 114 9.85 -10.35 0.17
CA GLU A 114 11.29 -10.58 0.06
C GLU A 114 12.11 -9.42 0.64
N GLY A 115 11.64 -8.17 0.47
CA GLY A 115 12.25 -6.98 1.06
C GLY A 115 12.28 -6.97 2.58
N TYR A 116 11.36 -7.70 3.23
CA TYR A 116 11.32 -7.94 4.67
C TYR A 116 11.97 -9.27 5.10
N GLY A 117 12.64 -9.98 4.18
CA GLY A 117 13.22 -11.30 4.47
C GLY A 117 12.19 -12.43 4.59
N VAL A 118 10.95 -12.20 4.13
CA VAL A 118 9.84 -13.15 4.24
C VAL A 118 9.75 -14.01 2.98
N GLY A 119 10.17 -15.27 3.09
CA GLY A 119 10.16 -16.27 2.01
C GLY A 119 9.02 -17.28 2.08
#